data_AF-A0A8K0UMF5-F1
#
_entry.id   AF-A0A8K0UMF5-F1
#
_cell.length_a   1.000
_cell.length_b   1.000
_cell.length_c   1.000
_cell.angle_alpha   90.00
_cell.angle_beta   90.00
_cell.angle_gamma   90.00
#
_symmetry.space_group_name_H-M   'P 1'
#
loop_
_entity.id
_entity.type
_entity.pdbx_description
1 polymer ?
#
loop_
_entity_poly.entity_id
_entity_poly.type
_entity_poly.pdbx_seq_one_letter_code
_entity_poly.pdbx_strand_id
1 'polypeptide(L)'
;MAVPASLTTLDISGQYFMNKTLSDDADEILRLQGVSWWTRQAIKMSTLYLTIKHYKDDAGVEHIDIDQVLTGGVGASKEERTLDWAERETNNTTFGWVLGRSRRIKLDELDDEFLKTGWLADVAEHGAIQAVAQSDTAKSGTTWYSEQTFGFEEIDGERRHTRHAHFVGPGGEHIRARFVYDYQGPLDA
;
A
#
# COMPACT_ATOMS: atom_id res chain seq x y z
N MET A 1 -3.70 17.82 -0.47
CA MET A 1 -2.63 18.78 -0.12
C MET A 1 -1.32 18.01 -0.01
N ALA A 2 -0.18 18.71 0.01
CA ALA A 2 1.09 18.09 0.35
C ALA A 2 1.09 17.55 1.79
N VAL A 3 1.84 16.47 2.01
CA VAL A 3 2.10 15.94 3.35
C VAL A 3 3.04 16.91 4.09
N PRO A 4 2.75 17.29 5.35
CA PRO A 4 3.67 18.09 6.16
C PRO A 4 5.03 17.41 6.32
N ALA A 5 6.12 18.20 6.31
CA ALA A 5 7.47 17.67 6.51
C ALA A 5 7.70 17.04 7.89
N SER A 6 6.83 17.32 8.86
CA SER A 6 6.86 16.69 10.19
C SER A 6 6.44 15.22 10.20
N LEU A 7 5.70 14.76 9.18
CA LEU A 7 5.36 13.35 9.00
C LEU A 7 6.46 12.66 8.20
N THR A 8 7.03 11.61 8.78
CA THR A 8 8.09 10.78 8.18
C THR A 8 7.65 9.32 8.15
N THR A 9 8.46 8.40 7.63
CA THR A 9 8.09 6.97 7.66
C THR A 9 7.98 6.40 9.07
N LEU A 10 8.40 7.12 10.11
CA LEU A 10 8.20 6.76 11.52
C LEU A 10 6.76 7.05 12.00
N ASP A 11 6.04 7.95 11.33
CA ASP A 11 4.64 8.23 11.59
C ASP A 11 3.98 8.76 10.31
N ILE A 12 3.16 7.92 9.69
CA ILE A 12 2.43 8.23 8.46
C ILE A 12 0.94 8.46 8.75
N SER A 13 0.57 8.66 10.02
CA SER A 13 -0.82 8.79 10.44
C SER A 13 -1.51 9.96 9.77
N GLY A 14 -2.78 9.76 9.43
CA GLY A 14 -3.61 10.81 8.83
C GLY A 14 -4.62 10.26 7.83
N GLN A 15 -5.31 11.20 7.19
CA GLN A 15 -6.31 10.93 6.18
C GLN A 15 -5.75 11.26 4.80
N TYR A 16 -5.99 10.37 3.83
CA TYR A 16 -5.49 10.49 2.48
C TYR A 16 -6.55 10.08 1.46
N PHE A 17 -6.40 10.51 0.21
CA PHE A 17 -7.09 9.86 -0.92
C PHE A 17 -6.11 9.56 -2.05
N MET A 18 -6.38 8.53 -2.84
CA MET A 18 -5.56 8.17 -3.99
C MET A 18 -5.78 9.15 -5.15
N ASN A 19 -4.71 9.82 -5.57
CA ASN A 19 -4.71 10.68 -6.74
C ASN A 19 -4.57 9.85 -8.01
N LYS A 20 -5.69 9.58 -8.68
CA LYS A 20 -5.74 8.76 -9.89
C LYS A 20 -5.00 9.34 -11.10
N THR A 21 -4.80 10.65 -11.13
CA THR A 21 -4.08 11.30 -12.24
C THR A 21 -2.57 11.12 -12.10
N LEU A 22 -2.07 11.04 -10.87
CA LEU A 22 -0.65 10.86 -10.57
C LEU A 22 -0.26 9.38 -10.33
N SER A 23 -1.26 8.50 -10.20
CA SER A 23 -1.08 7.06 -9.99
C SER A 23 -1.15 6.28 -11.29
N ASP A 24 -0.47 5.14 -11.33
CA ASP A 24 -0.61 4.16 -12.41
C ASP A 24 -1.97 3.42 -12.34
N ASP A 25 -2.42 2.87 -13.47
CA ASP A 25 -3.69 2.11 -13.54
C ASP A 25 -3.55 0.73 -12.85
N ALA A 26 -4.40 0.47 -11.86
CA ALA A 26 -4.43 -0.77 -11.11
C ALA A 26 -5.30 -1.89 -11.76
N ASP A 27 -6.03 -1.61 -12.85
CA ASP A 27 -7.01 -2.55 -13.42
C ASP A 27 -6.39 -3.92 -13.79
N GLU A 28 -5.18 -3.92 -14.37
CA GLU A 28 -4.54 -5.16 -14.77
C GLU A 28 -4.06 -5.98 -13.56
N ILE A 29 -3.53 -5.32 -12.52
CA ILE A 29 -3.17 -5.98 -11.25
C ILE A 29 -4.43 -6.63 -10.64
N LEU A 30 -5.53 -5.87 -10.54
CA LEU A 30 -6.79 -6.38 -10.02
C LEU A 30 -7.34 -7.54 -10.86
N ARG A 31 -7.21 -7.48 -12.20
CA ARG A 31 -7.63 -8.56 -13.10
C ARG A 31 -6.82 -9.83 -12.84
N LEU A 32 -5.50 -9.72 -12.70
CA LEU A 32 -4.60 -10.86 -12.42
C LEU A 32 -4.80 -11.43 -11.01
N GLN A 33 -5.25 -10.61 -10.06
CA GLN A 33 -5.66 -11.06 -8.72
C GLN A 33 -7.03 -11.76 -8.71
N GLY A 34 -7.74 -11.84 -9.85
CA GLY A 34 -9.04 -12.51 -9.97
C GLY A 34 -10.25 -11.64 -9.66
N VAL A 35 -10.07 -10.32 -9.53
CA VAL A 35 -11.18 -9.39 -9.26
C VAL A 35 -12.10 -9.30 -10.48
N SER A 36 -13.42 -9.46 -10.27
CA SER A 36 -14.41 -9.48 -11.35
C SER A 36 -14.43 -8.17 -12.16
N TRP A 37 -14.75 -8.24 -13.46
CA TRP A 37 -14.76 -7.06 -14.33
C TRP A 37 -15.68 -5.94 -13.81
N TRP A 38 -16.88 -6.29 -13.34
CA TRP A 38 -17.82 -5.31 -12.76
C TRP A 38 -17.25 -4.62 -11.51
N THR A 39 -16.61 -5.39 -10.62
CA THR A 39 -15.93 -4.84 -9.43
C THR A 39 -14.80 -3.90 -9.82
N ARG A 40 -13.99 -4.25 -10.83
CA ARG A 40 -12.90 -3.38 -11.29
C ARG A 40 -13.40 -2.08 -11.91
N GLN A 41 -14.48 -2.12 -12.71
CA GLN A 41 -15.08 -0.89 -13.23
C GLN A 41 -15.61 0.01 -12.11
N ALA A 42 -16.21 -0.57 -11.06
CA ALA A 42 -16.64 0.20 -9.90
C ALA A 42 -15.45 0.84 -9.16
N ILE A 43 -14.36 0.11 -8.92
CA ILE A 43 -13.11 0.64 -8.35
C ILE A 43 -12.55 1.78 -9.22
N LYS A 44 -12.51 1.59 -10.54
CA LYS A 44 -12.03 2.59 -11.49
C LYS A 44 -12.84 3.88 -11.45
N MET A 45 -14.14 3.81 -11.15
CA MET A 45 -15.03 4.97 -11.00
C MET A 45 -14.96 5.62 -9.60
N SER A 46 -14.57 4.88 -8.56
CA SER A 46 -14.56 5.34 -7.16
C SER A 46 -13.22 5.87 -6.69
N THR A 47 -13.20 6.93 -5.90
CA THR A 47 -11.97 7.42 -5.24
C THR A 47 -11.71 6.58 -3.99
N LEU A 48 -10.46 6.14 -3.81
CA LEU A 48 -10.01 5.42 -2.62
C LEU A 48 -9.56 6.42 -1.56
N TYR A 49 -10.17 6.35 -0.38
CA TYR A 49 -9.77 7.08 0.82
C TYR A 49 -9.06 6.13 1.78
N LEU A 50 -7.99 6.61 2.41
CA LEU A 50 -7.26 5.91 3.44
C LEU A 50 -7.33 6.71 4.75
N THR A 51 -7.64 6.02 5.84
CA THR A 51 -7.41 6.50 7.21
C THR A 51 -6.31 5.64 7.80
N ILE A 52 -5.14 6.24 8.03
CA ILE A 52 -3.94 5.53 8.48
C ILE A 52 -3.66 5.88 9.93
N LYS A 53 -3.48 4.86 10.78
CA LYS A 53 -3.00 4.99 12.15
C LYS A 53 -1.69 4.23 12.30
N HIS A 54 -0.61 4.96 12.55
CA HIS A 54 0.73 4.42 12.78
C HIS A 54 1.09 4.60 14.26
N TYR A 55 1.39 3.52 14.96
CA TYR A 55 1.67 3.55 16.39
C TYR A 55 2.63 2.44 16.81
N LYS A 56 3.12 2.53 18.05
CA LYS A 56 3.77 1.42 18.73
C LYS A 56 2.88 0.91 19.85
N ASP A 57 2.82 -0.41 20.02
CA ASP A 57 2.13 -1.01 21.16
C ASP A 57 2.95 -0.91 22.45
N ASP A 58 2.41 -1.44 23.55
CA ASP A 58 3.07 -1.43 24.87
C ASP A 58 4.41 -2.19 24.89
N ALA A 59 4.63 -3.11 23.95
CA ALA A 59 5.89 -3.84 23.77
C ALA A 59 6.87 -3.10 22.84
N GLY A 60 6.48 -1.94 22.31
CA GLY A 60 7.27 -1.13 21.39
C GLY A 60 7.25 -1.65 19.94
N VAL A 61 6.40 -2.63 19.62
CA VAL A 61 6.25 -3.16 18.25
C VAL A 61 5.46 -2.17 17.43
N GLU A 62 5.94 -1.92 16.22
CA GLU A 62 5.38 -0.93 15.29
C GLU A 62 4.21 -1.52 14.50
N HIS A 63 3.10 -0.78 14.43
CA HIS A 63 1.84 -1.18 13.80
C HIS A 63 1.30 -0.08 12.89
N ILE A 64 0.72 -0.49 11.76
CA ILE A 64 0.05 0.40 10.81
C ILE A 64 -1.33 -0.20 10.50
N ASP A 65 -2.37 0.49 10.95
CA ASP A 65 -3.76 0.17 10.63
C ASP A 65 -4.25 1.12 9.54
N ILE A 66 -4.82 0.56 8.46
CA ILE A 66 -5.30 1.33 7.31
C ILE A 66 -6.76 0.92 7.06
N ASP A 67 -7.67 1.86 7.31
CA ASP A 67 -9.05 1.73 6.85
C ASP A 67 -9.18 2.32 5.44
N GLN A 68 -9.75 1.54 4.54
CA GLN A 68 -9.91 1.87 3.13
C GLN A 68 -11.38 2.01 2.79
N VAL A 69 -11.76 3.12 2.16
CA VAL A 69 -13.14 3.36 1.74
C VAL A 69 -13.18 3.84 0.30
N LEU A 70 -14.00 3.18 -0.52
CA LEU A 70 -14.30 3.61 -1.88
C LEU A 70 -15.55 4.50 -1.89
N THR A 71 -15.48 5.64 -2.58
CA THR A 71 -16.63 6.53 -2.72
C THR A 71 -17.83 5.83 -3.35
N GLY A 72 -19.04 6.32 -3.00
CA GLY A 72 -20.29 5.73 -3.47
C GLY A 72 -20.69 4.46 -2.73
N GLY A 73 -20.03 4.10 -1.63
CA GLY A 73 -20.35 2.91 -0.83
C GLY A 73 -20.00 1.59 -1.53
N VAL A 74 -19.10 1.65 -2.51
CA VAL A 74 -18.73 0.51 -3.37
C VAL A 74 -17.97 -0.58 -2.61
N GLY A 75 -17.29 -0.21 -1.53
CA GLY A 75 -16.61 -1.15 -0.67
C GLY A 75 -15.77 -0.45 0.39
N ALA A 76 -15.45 -1.23 1.41
CA ALA A 76 -14.48 -0.88 2.42
C ALA A 76 -13.63 -2.11 2.75
N SER A 77 -12.38 -1.88 3.11
CA SER A 77 -11.47 -2.92 3.60
C SER A 77 -10.59 -2.37 4.69
N LYS A 78 -9.96 -3.27 5.44
CA LYS A 78 -9.00 -2.92 6.49
C LYS A 78 -7.71 -3.68 6.25
N GLU A 79 -6.58 -3.00 6.37
CA GLU A 79 -5.26 -3.63 6.45
C GLU A 79 -4.68 -3.38 7.84
N GLU A 80 -4.34 -4.44 8.56
CA GLU A 80 -3.67 -4.38 9.86
C GLU A 80 -2.27 -4.95 9.69
N ARG A 81 -1.24 -4.12 9.91
CA ARG A 81 0.14 -4.49 9.66
C ARG A 81 0.94 -4.37 10.95
N THR A 82 1.57 -5.46 11.36
CA THR A 82 2.62 -5.46 12.37
C THR A 82 3.97 -5.52 11.66
N LEU A 83 4.88 -4.59 11.97
CA LEU A 83 6.18 -4.48 11.30
C LEU A 83 7.26 -5.38 11.95
N ASP A 84 6.97 -6.66 12.06
CA ASP A 84 7.84 -7.69 12.65
C ASP A 84 8.28 -8.77 11.65
N TRP A 85 7.91 -8.61 10.37
CA TRP A 85 8.14 -9.55 9.28
C TRP A 85 7.50 -10.93 9.45
N ALA A 86 6.65 -11.13 10.46
CA ALA A 86 5.92 -12.37 10.62
C ALA A 86 4.78 -12.46 9.59
N GLU A 87 4.68 -13.62 8.94
CA GLU A 87 3.61 -13.92 8.00
C GLU A 87 2.28 -14.10 8.73
N ARG A 88 1.24 -13.46 8.21
CA ARG A 88 -0.12 -13.50 8.73
C ARG A 88 -1.08 -13.77 7.59
N GLU A 89 -2.03 -14.65 7.84
CA GLU A 89 -3.09 -14.95 6.90
C GLU A 89 -4.29 -14.03 7.13
N THR A 90 -4.90 -13.56 6.04
CA THR A 90 -6.14 -12.78 6.08
C THR A 90 -7.05 -13.20 4.95
N ASN A 91 -8.34 -13.38 5.24
CA ASN A 91 -9.35 -13.62 4.22
C ASN A 91 -10.02 -12.30 3.84
N ASN A 92 -9.65 -11.78 2.66
CA ASN A 92 -10.18 -10.55 2.11
C ASN A 92 -11.37 -10.83 1.21
N THR A 93 -12.43 -10.04 1.32
CA THR A 93 -13.60 -10.16 0.44
C THR A 93 -13.26 -9.97 -1.05
N THR A 94 -12.25 -9.14 -1.35
CA THR A 94 -11.83 -8.82 -2.73
C THR A 94 -10.79 -9.79 -3.29
N PHE A 95 -9.85 -10.25 -2.44
CA PHE A 95 -8.67 -11.00 -2.87
C PHE A 95 -8.63 -12.45 -2.38
N GLY A 96 -9.63 -12.88 -1.59
CA GLY A 96 -9.63 -14.17 -0.93
C GLY A 96 -8.54 -14.28 0.15
N TRP A 97 -8.02 -15.50 0.32
CA TRP A 97 -6.97 -15.80 1.29
C TRP A 97 -5.62 -15.25 0.82
N VAL A 98 -5.05 -14.35 1.62
CA VAL A 98 -3.78 -13.67 1.38
C VAL A 98 -2.85 -13.93 2.56
N LEU A 99 -1.60 -14.21 2.26
CA LEU A 99 -0.50 -14.25 3.22
C LEU A 99 0.26 -12.93 3.11
N GLY A 100 0.31 -12.19 4.21
CA GLY A 100 0.93 -10.87 4.27
C GLY A 100 2.01 -10.80 5.35
N ARG A 101 3.06 -10.02 5.10
CA ARG A 101 4.05 -9.62 6.10
C ARG A 101 4.57 -8.22 5.80
N SER A 102 4.96 -7.49 6.85
CA SER A 102 5.48 -6.13 6.70
C SER A 102 6.66 -5.90 7.63
N ARG A 103 7.57 -5.01 7.27
CA ARG A 103 8.70 -4.59 8.12
C ARG A 103 9.20 -3.21 7.75
N ARG A 104 10.01 -2.62 8.61
CA ARG A 104 10.91 -1.53 8.25
C ARG A 104 12.13 -2.08 7.51
N ILE A 105 12.60 -1.37 6.49
CA ILE A 105 13.74 -1.79 5.67
C ILE A 105 14.59 -0.60 5.24
N LYS A 106 15.90 -0.79 5.07
CA LYS A 106 16.73 0.21 4.39
C LYS A 106 16.59 0.07 2.88
N LEU A 107 16.71 1.19 2.16
CA LEU A 107 16.56 1.20 0.70
C LEU A 107 17.61 0.33 -0.01
N ASP A 108 18.81 0.20 0.53
CA ASP A 108 19.89 -0.62 -0.04
C ASP A 108 19.72 -2.14 0.20
N GLU A 109 18.81 -2.53 1.09
CA GLU A 109 18.43 -3.93 1.35
C GLU A 109 17.28 -4.41 0.43
N LEU A 110 16.71 -3.52 -0.39
CA LEU A 110 15.72 -3.88 -1.40
C LEU A 110 16.40 -4.34 -2.70
N ASP A 111 15.98 -5.51 -3.20
CA ASP A 111 16.52 -6.09 -4.43
C ASP A 111 16.00 -5.39 -5.70
N ASP A 112 14.70 -5.05 -5.74
CA ASP A 112 14.11 -4.40 -6.91
C ASP A 112 14.42 -2.89 -6.93
N GLU A 113 15.12 -2.44 -7.98
CA GLU A 113 15.46 -1.04 -8.21
C GLU A 113 14.25 -0.10 -8.16
N PHE A 114 13.12 -0.49 -8.74
CA PHE A 114 11.91 0.34 -8.72
C PHE A 114 11.41 0.59 -7.29
N LEU A 115 11.51 -0.41 -6.41
CA LEU A 115 11.04 -0.30 -5.04
C LEU A 115 11.90 0.62 -4.16
N LYS A 116 13.14 0.89 -4.53
CA LYS A 116 14.07 1.71 -3.73
C LYS A 116 14.43 3.08 -4.33
N THR A 117 13.92 3.41 -5.50
CA THR A 117 14.18 4.70 -6.18
C THR A 117 13.04 5.71 -5.98
N GLY A 118 13.36 7.01 -6.10
CA GLY A 118 12.38 8.11 -6.08
C GLY A 118 12.11 8.72 -4.71
N TRP A 119 12.49 8.03 -3.63
CA TRP A 119 12.20 8.43 -2.26
C TRP A 119 12.93 9.69 -1.80
N LEU A 120 12.28 10.47 -0.93
CA LEU A 120 12.89 11.60 -0.23
C LEU A 120 13.97 11.18 0.76
N ALA A 121 14.88 12.10 1.07
CA ALA A 121 16.05 11.82 1.92
C ALA A 121 15.68 11.28 3.32
N ASP A 122 14.56 11.71 3.89
CA ASP A 122 14.10 11.24 5.20
C ASP A 122 13.61 9.78 5.17
N VAL A 123 13.15 9.29 4.01
CA VAL A 123 12.86 7.85 3.81
C VAL A 123 14.15 7.05 3.85
N ALA A 124 15.23 7.55 3.24
CA ALA A 124 16.53 6.91 3.30
C ALA A 124 17.12 6.93 4.73
N GLU A 125 16.91 8.02 5.48
CA GLU A 125 17.35 8.16 6.86
C GLU A 125 16.60 7.22 7.83
N HIS A 126 15.28 7.18 7.74
CA HIS A 126 14.43 6.44 8.69
C HIS A 126 14.05 5.02 8.24
N GLY A 127 14.44 4.65 7.01
CA GLY A 127 14.01 3.43 6.35
C GLY A 127 12.61 3.53 5.77
N ALA A 128 12.34 2.73 4.74
CA ALA A 128 11.03 2.57 4.15
C ALA A 128 10.21 1.50 4.87
N ILE A 129 8.91 1.43 4.58
CA ILE A 129 8.04 0.35 5.03
C ILE A 129 7.89 -0.63 3.86
N GLN A 130 8.34 -1.87 4.04
CA GLN A 130 8.15 -2.95 3.08
C GLN A 130 6.92 -3.76 3.45
N ALA A 131 6.16 -4.14 2.43
CA ALA A 131 4.91 -4.86 2.52
C ALA A 131 4.91 -5.95 1.45
N VAL A 132 4.81 -7.21 1.86
CA VAL A 132 4.64 -8.33 0.94
C VAL A 132 3.27 -8.93 1.14
N ALA A 133 2.57 -9.19 0.04
CA ALA A 133 1.32 -9.92 -0.01
C ALA A 133 1.36 -10.96 -1.12
N GLN A 134 0.89 -12.16 -0.85
CA GLN A 134 0.76 -13.22 -1.85
C GLN A 134 -0.54 -14.00 -1.61
N SER A 135 -1.11 -14.56 -2.67
CA SER A 135 -2.26 -15.46 -2.54
C SER A 135 -1.88 -16.74 -1.78
N ASP A 136 -2.74 -17.23 -0.89
CA ASP A 136 -2.71 -18.65 -0.52
C ASP A 136 -3.32 -19.44 -1.68
N THR A 137 -2.46 -19.96 -2.57
CA THR A 137 -2.89 -20.67 -3.78
C THR A 137 -3.77 -21.87 -3.50
N ALA A 138 -3.51 -22.60 -2.41
CA ALA A 138 -4.28 -23.78 -2.06
C ALA A 138 -5.74 -23.42 -1.73
N LYS A 139 -5.98 -22.24 -1.17
CA LYS A 139 -7.32 -21.75 -0.82
C LYS A 139 -7.98 -20.87 -1.87
N SER A 140 -7.18 -20.10 -2.62
CA SER A 140 -7.69 -19.11 -3.59
C SER A 140 -7.79 -19.65 -5.01
N GLY A 141 -7.07 -20.73 -5.37
CA GLY A 141 -7.03 -21.27 -6.72
C GLY A 141 -6.32 -20.37 -7.74
N THR A 142 -5.67 -19.30 -7.29
CA THR A 142 -4.84 -18.40 -8.11
C THR A 142 -3.47 -18.23 -7.45
N THR A 143 -2.47 -17.78 -8.21
CA THR A 143 -1.12 -17.52 -7.68
C THR A 143 -0.71 -16.13 -8.08
N TRP A 144 -0.46 -15.26 -7.12
CA TRP A 144 0.14 -13.96 -7.37
C TRP A 144 0.97 -13.52 -6.16
N TYR A 145 1.92 -12.63 -6.42
CA TYR A 145 2.80 -12.03 -5.43
C TYR A 145 2.85 -10.51 -5.65
N SER A 146 2.85 -9.73 -4.58
CA SER A 146 3.01 -8.29 -4.62
C SER A 146 3.97 -7.88 -3.52
N GLU A 147 5.04 -7.22 -3.91
CA GLU A 147 5.94 -6.52 -3.01
C GLU A 147 5.74 -5.03 -3.16
N GLN A 148 5.59 -4.34 -2.05
CA GLN A 148 5.38 -2.91 -2.01
C GLN A 148 6.35 -2.25 -1.05
N THR A 149 6.74 -1.03 -1.40
CA THR A 149 7.49 -0.13 -0.53
C THR A 149 6.75 1.18 -0.39
N PHE A 150 6.59 1.65 0.85
CA PHE A 150 5.88 2.89 1.18
C PHE A 150 6.87 3.96 1.64
N GLY A 151 6.58 5.20 1.32
CA GLY A 151 7.37 6.33 1.77
C GLY A 151 6.77 7.66 1.34
N PHE A 152 7.66 8.61 1.12
CA PHE A 152 7.33 9.93 0.60
C PHE A 152 8.21 10.27 -0.60
N GLU A 153 7.58 10.85 -1.62
CA GLU A 153 8.21 11.36 -2.83
C GLU A 153 7.89 12.86 -2.98
N GLU A 154 8.73 13.58 -3.72
CA GLU A 154 8.36 14.88 -4.27
C GLU A 154 7.79 14.68 -5.68
N ILE A 155 6.53 15.08 -5.87
CA ILE A 155 5.82 14.99 -7.15
C ILE A 155 5.23 16.36 -7.43
N ASP A 156 5.63 16.95 -8.56
CA ASP A 156 5.25 18.31 -8.97
C ASP A 156 5.56 19.37 -7.90
N GLY A 157 6.68 19.20 -7.18
CA GLY A 157 7.11 20.09 -6.11
C GLY A 157 6.33 19.94 -4.79
N GLU A 158 5.42 18.95 -4.70
CA GLU A 158 4.67 18.63 -3.49
C GLU A 158 5.11 17.29 -2.91
N ARG A 159 5.30 17.26 -1.58
CA ARG A 159 5.54 16.02 -0.84
C ARG A 159 4.26 15.17 -0.82
N ARG A 160 4.32 13.94 -1.32
CA ARG A 160 3.19 12.99 -1.37
C ARG A 160 3.53 11.71 -0.62
N HIS A 161 2.53 11.09 0.01
CA HIS A 161 2.66 9.71 0.44
C HIS A 161 2.51 8.82 -0.80
N THR A 162 3.43 7.89 -1.00
CA THR A 162 3.41 7.03 -2.18
C THR A 162 3.72 5.58 -1.84
N ARG A 163 3.26 4.69 -2.72
CA ARG A 163 3.53 3.26 -2.66
C ARG A 163 4.03 2.80 -4.02
N HIS A 164 5.20 2.21 -4.06
CA HIS A 164 5.68 1.48 -5.22
C HIS A 164 5.30 0.01 -5.05
N ALA A 165 4.72 -0.59 -6.09
CA ALA A 165 4.33 -1.99 -6.11
C ALA A 165 5.03 -2.69 -7.27
N HIS A 166 5.68 -3.82 -6.98
CA HIS A 166 6.08 -4.82 -7.95
C HIS A 166 5.18 -6.04 -7.79
N PHE A 167 4.41 -6.33 -8.82
CA PHE A 167 3.43 -7.40 -8.85
C PHE A 167 3.87 -8.51 -9.81
N VAL A 168 3.67 -9.76 -9.42
CA VAL A 168 3.86 -10.96 -10.23
C VAL A 168 2.54 -11.72 -10.33
N GLY A 169 2.02 -11.85 -11.54
CA GLY A 169 0.74 -12.50 -11.83
C GLY A 169 0.81 -14.02 -11.99
N PRO A 170 -0.34 -14.70 -12.16
CA PRO A 170 -0.42 -16.16 -12.28
C PRO A 170 0.31 -16.74 -13.49
N GLY A 171 0.50 -15.95 -14.54
CA GLY A 171 1.26 -16.32 -15.73
C GLY A 171 2.74 -15.92 -15.67
N GLY A 172 3.22 -15.37 -14.55
CA GLY A 172 4.56 -14.79 -14.43
C GLY A 172 4.65 -13.36 -14.98
N GLU A 173 3.52 -12.67 -15.13
CA GLU A 173 3.50 -11.27 -15.58
C GLU A 173 4.11 -10.36 -14.52
N HIS A 174 5.05 -9.50 -14.91
CA HIS A 174 5.61 -8.50 -14.00
C HIS A 174 5.00 -7.14 -14.28
N ILE A 175 4.38 -6.54 -13.27
CA ILE A 175 3.80 -5.20 -13.36
C ILE A 175 4.41 -4.34 -12.25
N ARG A 176 4.84 -3.13 -12.62
CA ARG A 176 5.27 -2.10 -11.67
C ARG A 176 4.26 -0.97 -11.70
N ALA A 177 3.86 -0.50 -10.53
CA ALA A 177 2.90 0.58 -10.39
C ALA A 177 3.29 1.49 -9.22
N ARG A 178 3.12 2.80 -9.39
CA ARG A 178 3.20 3.80 -8.33
C ARG A 178 1.79 4.30 -8.01
N PHE A 179 1.45 4.27 -6.74
CA PHE A 179 0.23 4.85 -6.19
C PHE A 179 0.56 6.09 -5.37
N VAL A 180 -0.11 7.20 -5.68
CA VAL A 180 0.14 8.52 -5.09
C VAL A 180 -1.07 8.94 -4.28
N TYR A 181 -0.83 9.43 -3.06
CA TYR A 181 -1.87 9.79 -2.12
C TYR A 181 -1.77 11.26 -1.68
N ASP A 182 -2.91 11.94 -1.73
CA ASP A 182 -3.06 13.33 -1.35
C ASP A 182 -3.48 13.43 0.10
N TYR A 183 -2.71 14.18 0.90
CA TYR A 183 -3.02 14.39 2.31
C TYR A 183 -4.27 15.24 2.49
N GLN A 184 -5.18 14.78 3.34
CA GLN A 184 -6.43 15.46 3.70
C GLN A 184 -6.37 16.11 5.08
N GLY A 185 -5.51 15.62 5.97
CA GLY A 185 -5.39 16.16 7.32
C GLY A 185 -5.04 15.08 8.34
N PRO A 186 -4.85 15.48 9.59
CA PRO A 186 -4.61 14.54 10.69
C PRO A 186 -5.83 13.64 10.91
N LEU A 187 -5.65 12.59 11.71
CA LEU A 187 -6.78 11.84 12.26
C LEU A 187 -7.62 12.74 13.16
N ASP A 188 -8.94 12.58 13.11
CA ASP A 188 -9.83 13.25 14.06
C ASP A 188 -9.50 12.76 15.48
N ALA A 189 -9.51 13.68 16.45
CA ALA A 189 -9.18 13.42 17.85
C ALA A 189 -10.30 12.67 18.61
#